data_AF-W1WZ41-F1
#
_entry.id   AF-W1WZ41-F1
#
_cell.length_a   1.000
_cell.length_b   1.000
_cell.length_c   1.000
_cell.angle_alpha   90.00
_cell.angle_beta   90.00
_cell.angle_gamma   90.00
#
_symmetry.space_group_name_H-M   'P 1'
#
loop_
_entity.id
_entity.type
_entity.pdbx_description
1 polymer ?
#
loop_
_entity_poly.entity_id
_entity_poly.type
_entity_poly.pdbx_seq_one_letter_code
_entity_poly.pdbx_strand_id
1 'polypeptide(L)'
;AEEIAEQLDKPVDDVSRMLRLNERITSVATPLGGDSEKALLDILADEKENGPEDTTQDDDMKQSIVKWLFELNAKQREVLARRFGLLGYEAATLEDVGREIGL
;
A
#
# COMPACT_ATOMS: atom_id res chain seq x y z
N ALA A 1 -9.32 33.36 5.57
CA ALA A 1 -7.90 33.22 5.17
C ALA A 1 -7.47 34.37 4.26
N GLU A 2 -8.29 34.73 3.28
CA GLU A 2 -8.02 35.83 2.32
C GLU A 2 -7.84 37.20 3.00
N GLU A 3 -8.76 37.64 3.87
CA GLU A 3 -8.60 38.92 4.60
C GLU A 3 -7.34 38.96 5.49
N ILE A 4 -6.98 37.83 6.10
CA ILE A 4 -5.78 37.73 6.95
C ILE A 4 -4.51 37.78 6.09
N ALA A 5 -4.54 37.14 4.92
CA ALA A 5 -3.44 37.16 3.96
C ALA A 5 -3.21 38.56 3.37
N GLU A 6 -4.29 39.28 3.08
CA GLU A 6 -4.26 40.68 2.63
C GLU A 6 -3.68 41.61 3.70
N GLN A 7 -4.10 41.47 4.95
CA GLN A 7 -3.58 42.27 6.07
C GLN A 7 -2.12 41.97 6.44
N LEU A 8 -1.64 40.74 6.14
CA LEU A 8 -0.28 40.30 6.44
C LEU A 8 0.68 40.42 5.25
N ASP A 9 0.20 40.84 4.08
CA ASP A 9 0.93 40.84 2.80
C ASP A 9 1.60 39.48 2.51
N LYS A 10 0.82 38.39 2.68
CA LYS A 10 1.26 37.01 2.47
C LYS A 10 0.37 36.29 1.47
N PRO A 11 0.88 35.24 0.79
CA PRO A 11 0.03 34.37 -0.03
C PRO A 11 -1.08 33.71 0.81
N VAL A 12 -2.29 33.66 0.25
CA VAL A 12 -3.45 33.00 0.88
C VAL A 12 -3.16 31.54 1.22
N ASP A 13 -2.40 30.85 0.36
CA ASP A 13 -2.00 29.46 0.57
C ASP A 13 -1.13 29.29 1.83
N ASP A 14 -0.20 30.20 2.09
CA ASP A 14 0.67 30.16 3.26
C ASP A 14 -0.11 30.41 4.55
N VAL A 15 -1.07 31.34 4.51
CA VAL A 15 -1.96 31.61 5.65
C VAL A 15 -2.91 30.43 5.90
N SER A 16 -3.46 29.84 4.85
CA SER A 16 -4.32 28.65 4.95
C SER A 16 -3.56 27.46 5.55
N ARG A 17 -2.33 27.24 5.07
CA ARG A 17 -1.43 26.20 5.60
C ARG A 17 -1.09 26.42 7.07
N MET A 18 -0.76 27.66 7.45
CA MET A 18 -0.50 27.99 8.86
C MET A 18 -1.70 27.81 9.76
N LEU A 19 -2.91 28.17 9.31
CA LEU A 19 -4.13 27.99 10.09
C LEU A 19 -4.45 26.50 10.33
N ARG A 20 -4.20 25.64 9.33
CA ARG A 20 -4.33 24.17 9.50
C ARG A 20 -3.36 23.61 10.53
N LEU A 21 -2.15 24.17 10.64
CA LEU A 21 -1.17 23.75 11.65
C LEU A 21 -1.56 24.16 13.08
N ASN A 22 -2.50 25.10 13.24
CA ASN A 22 -3.04 25.49 14.55
C ASN A 22 -4.20 24.58 15.01
N GLU A 23 -4.57 23.56 14.21
CA GLU A 23 -5.55 22.58 14.65
C GLU A 23 -5.06 21.85 15.91
N ARG A 24 -5.87 21.87 16.96
CA ARG A 24 -5.54 21.22 18.23
C ARG A 24 -5.70 19.71 18.08
N ILE A 25 -4.66 18.98 18.43
CA ILE A 25 -4.70 17.51 18.51
C ILE A 25 -5.72 17.13 19.59
N THR A 26 -6.76 16.41 19.21
CA THR A 26 -7.75 15.87 20.15
C THR A 26 -7.30 14.48 20.60
N SER A 27 -7.53 14.15 21.87
CA SER A 27 -7.22 12.81 22.38
C SER A 27 -8.08 11.77 21.69
N VAL A 28 -7.47 10.68 21.25
CA VAL A 28 -8.15 9.55 20.59
C VAL A 28 -9.06 8.79 21.57
N ALA A 29 -8.89 8.99 22.87
CA ALA A 29 -9.77 8.46 23.92
C ALA A 29 -10.96 9.40 24.25
N THR A 30 -11.12 10.51 23.53
CA THR A 30 -12.24 11.43 23.77
C THR A 30 -13.55 10.76 23.32
N PRO A 31 -14.59 10.74 24.17
CA PRO A 31 -15.88 10.18 23.78
C PRO A 31 -16.50 11.00 22.65
N LEU A 32 -17.04 10.32 21.63
CA LEU A 32 -17.66 10.97 20.48
C LEU A 32 -19.17 11.09 20.70
N GLY A 33 -19.70 12.31 20.69
CA GLY A 33 -21.13 12.57 20.56
C GLY A 33 -21.99 12.12 21.74
N GLY A 34 -21.79 12.68 22.94
CA GLY A 34 -22.69 12.54 24.10
C GLY A 34 -22.84 11.15 24.72
N ASP A 35 -22.45 10.10 23.98
CA ASP A 35 -22.45 8.72 24.40
C ASP A 35 -21.06 8.38 24.97
N SER A 36 -20.99 8.18 26.28
CA SER A 36 -19.71 8.06 27.00
C SER A 36 -19.00 6.73 26.80
N GLU A 37 -19.61 5.79 26.06
CA GLU A 37 -19.05 4.45 25.85
C GLU A 37 -18.16 4.35 24.60
N LYS A 38 -18.28 5.25 23.62
CA LYS A 38 -17.54 5.16 22.35
C LYS A 38 -16.46 6.22 22.24
N ALA A 39 -15.20 5.78 22.20
CA ALA A 39 -14.07 6.65 21.93
C ALA A 39 -13.89 6.88 20.43
N LEU A 40 -13.18 7.95 20.07
CA LEU A 40 -12.77 8.18 18.68
C LEU A 40 -12.01 7.00 18.07
N LEU A 41 -11.21 6.29 18.89
CA LEU A 41 -10.47 5.10 18.45
C LEU A 41 -11.39 4.00 17.88
N ASP A 42 -12.59 3.85 18.44
CA ASP A 42 -13.50 2.75 18.08
C ASP A 42 -14.16 2.94 16.71
N ILE A 43 -13.96 4.10 16.08
CA ILE A 43 -14.53 4.49 14.78
C ILE A 43 -13.46 4.55 13.70
N LEU A 44 -12.19 4.78 14.07
CA LEU A 44 -11.09 4.89 13.12
C LEU A 44 -10.77 3.49 12.57
N ALA A 45 -11.06 3.27 11.29
CA ALA A 45 -10.65 2.08 10.59
C ALA A 45 -9.13 2.06 10.38
N ASP A 46 -8.52 0.87 10.43
CA ASP A 46 -7.12 0.71 10.04
C ASP A 46 -7.01 0.71 8.52
N GLU A 47 -6.52 1.82 7.95
CA GLU A 47 -6.31 1.95 6.50
C GLU A 47 -5.10 1.15 5.99
N LYS A 48 -4.29 0.56 6.87
CA LYS A 48 -3.11 -0.24 6.49
C LYS A 48 -3.37 -1.74 6.52
N GLU A 49 -4.50 -2.16 7.08
CA GLU A 49 -4.88 -3.56 7.12
C GLU A 49 -5.49 -3.96 5.78
N ASN A 50 -4.92 -4.99 5.14
CA ASN A 50 -5.52 -5.56 3.94
C ASN A 50 -6.75 -6.38 4.33
N GLY A 51 -7.84 -6.21 3.59
CA GLY A 51 -9.08 -6.93 3.87
C GLY A 51 -8.96 -8.43 3.57
N PRO A 52 -9.90 -9.26 4.09
CA PRO A 52 -10.01 -10.66 3.67
C PRO A 52 -10.21 -10.81 2.16
N GLU A 53 -10.84 -9.83 1.51
CA GLU A 53 -10.98 -9.75 0.06
C GLU A 53 -9.63 -9.65 -0.65
N ASP A 54 -8.74 -8.78 -0.19
CA ASP A 54 -7.42 -8.58 -0.78
C ASP A 54 -6.56 -9.83 -0.61
N THR A 55 -6.61 -10.43 0.58
CA THR A 55 -5.88 -11.66 0.89
C THR A 55 -6.36 -12.82 -0.01
N THR A 56 -7.67 -12.95 -0.20
CA THR A 56 -8.26 -13.98 -1.06
C THR A 56 -7.86 -13.77 -2.51
N GLN A 57 -7.92 -12.52 -2.99
CA GLN A 57 -7.54 -12.17 -4.34
C GLN A 57 -6.06 -12.44 -4.61
N ASP A 58 -5.18 -12.12 -3.66
CA ASP A 58 -3.74 -12.38 -3.74
C ASP A 58 -3.45 -13.88 -3.83
N ASP A 59 -4.14 -14.70 -3.03
CA ASP A 59 -3.95 -16.15 -3.04
C ASP A 59 -4.49 -16.78 -4.33
N ASP A 60 -5.64 -16.33 -4.84
CA ASP A 60 -6.18 -16.74 -6.13
C ASP A 60 -5.24 -16.38 -7.29
N MET A 61 -4.62 -15.19 -7.22
CA MET A 61 -3.62 -14.74 -8.20
C MET A 61 -2.38 -15.64 -8.18
N LYS A 62 -1.85 -15.95 -6.98
CA LYS A 62 -0.70 -16.86 -6.84
C LYS A 62 -1.00 -18.23 -7.42
N GLN A 63 -2.17 -18.81 -7.13
CA GLN A 63 -2.58 -20.10 -7.67
C GLN A 63 -2.70 -20.07 -9.20
N SER A 64 -3.28 -19.00 -9.75
CA SER A 64 -3.44 -18.81 -11.19
C SER A 64 -2.09 -18.71 -11.90
N ILE A 65 -1.13 -17.95 -11.35
CA ILE A 65 0.24 -17.85 -11.88
C ILE A 65 0.90 -19.23 -11.89
N VAL A 66 0.80 -19.99 -10.80
CA VAL A 66 1.36 -21.34 -10.74
C VAL A 66 0.74 -22.21 -11.83
N LYS A 67 -0.58 -22.22 -11.98
CA LYS A 67 -1.28 -22.97 -13.02
C LYS A 67 -0.77 -22.61 -14.43
N TRP A 68 -0.71 -21.32 -14.77
CA TRP A 68 -0.25 -20.88 -16.10
C TRP A 68 1.21 -21.22 -16.36
N LEU A 69 2.08 -21.12 -15.34
CA LEU A 69 3.46 -21.59 -15.45
C LEU A 69 3.53 -23.07 -15.79
N PHE A 70 2.62 -23.89 -15.25
CA PHE A 70 2.53 -25.31 -15.55
C PHE A 70 2.01 -25.65 -16.96
N GLU A 71 1.38 -24.70 -17.65
CA GLU A 71 0.97 -24.83 -19.06
C GLU A 71 2.13 -24.56 -20.04
N LEU A 72 3.18 -23.87 -19.59
CA LEU A 72 4.39 -23.62 -20.39
C LEU A 72 5.29 -24.85 -20.43
N ASN A 73 6.14 -24.91 -21.47
CA ASN A 73 7.19 -25.92 -21.55
C ASN A 73 8.23 -25.74 -20.44
N ALA A 74 8.94 -26.82 -20.11
CA ALA A 74 9.86 -26.84 -18.97
C ALA A 74 10.91 -25.71 -19.02
N LYS A 75 11.46 -25.41 -20.19
CA LYS A 75 12.48 -24.36 -20.36
C LYS A 75 11.92 -22.96 -20.14
N GLN A 76 10.74 -22.68 -20.70
CA GLN A 76 10.05 -21.38 -20.52
C GLN A 76 9.63 -21.15 -19.07
N ARG A 77 9.07 -22.19 -18.43
CA ARG A 77 8.71 -22.16 -17.01
C ARG A 77 9.92 -21.85 -16.15
N GLU A 78 11.03 -22.55 -16.38
CA GLU A 78 12.26 -22.39 -15.62
C GLU A 78 12.83 -20.97 -15.73
N VAL A 79 12.85 -20.42 -16.96
CA VAL A 79 13.32 -19.04 -17.20
C VAL A 79 12.46 -18.03 -16.45
N LEU A 80 11.12 -18.14 -16.53
CA LEU A 80 10.21 -17.23 -15.85
C LEU A 80 10.30 -17.36 -14.33
N ALA A 81 10.37 -18.60 -13.82
CA ALA A 81 10.44 -18.84 -12.40
C ALA A 81 11.69 -18.22 -11.78
N ARG A 82 12.87 -18.39 -12.39
CA ARG A 82 14.11 -17.78 -11.91
C ARG A 82 14.17 -16.28 -12.12
N ARG A 83 13.67 -15.77 -13.26
CA ARG A 83 13.71 -14.32 -13.54
C ARG A 83 12.88 -13.52 -12.54
N PHE A 84 11.73 -14.05 -12.14
CA PHE A 84 10.77 -13.36 -11.27
C PHE A 84 10.74 -13.88 -9.83
N GLY A 85 11.60 -14.83 -9.46
CA GLY A 85 11.65 -15.41 -8.12
C GLY A 85 10.38 -16.17 -7.73
N LEU A 86 9.80 -16.90 -8.69
CA LEU A 86 8.59 -17.70 -8.48
C LEU A 86 8.97 -19.14 -8.10
N LEU A 87 8.02 -19.90 -7.56
CA LEU A 87 8.23 -21.33 -7.19
C LEU A 87 9.38 -21.57 -6.19
N GLY A 88 9.74 -20.56 -5.39
CA GLY A 88 10.79 -20.65 -4.37
C GLY A 88 12.19 -20.29 -4.86
N TYR A 89 12.34 -19.82 -6.10
CA TYR A 89 13.60 -19.24 -6.57
C TYR A 89 13.78 -17.80 -6.06
N GLU A 90 15.04 -17.37 -5.96
CA GLU A 90 15.36 -15.95 -5.89
C GLU A 90 15.31 -15.33 -7.29
N ALA A 91 14.93 -14.05 -7.37
CA ALA A 91 14.87 -13.34 -8.65
C ALA A 91 16.29 -13.09 -9.20
N ALA A 92 16.55 -13.56 -10.42
CA ALA A 92 17.84 -13.48 -11.09
C ALA A 92 17.77 -12.74 -12.43
N THR A 93 18.90 -12.25 -12.95
CA THR A 93 18.92 -11.61 -14.27
C THR A 93 18.77 -12.64 -15.39
N LEU A 94 18.40 -12.21 -16.60
CA LEU A 94 18.27 -13.13 -17.74
C LEU A 94 19.65 -13.64 -18.18
N GLU A 95 20.72 -12.89 -17.89
CA GLU A 95 22.10 -13.31 -18.13
C GLU A 95 22.47 -14.47 -17.19
N ASP A 96 22.17 -14.34 -15.90
CA ASP A 96 22.42 -15.40 -14.90
C ASP A 96 21.60 -16.65 -15.21
N VAL A 97 20.31 -16.48 -15.49
CA VAL A 97 19.39 -17.56 -15.87
C VAL A 97 19.85 -18.25 -17.16
N GLY A 98 20.33 -17.49 -18.14
CA GLY A 98 20.89 -18.02 -19.39
C GLY A 98 22.11 -18.90 -19.14
N ARG A 99 23.04 -18.45 -18.28
CA ARG A 99 24.24 -19.20 -17.90
C ARG A 99 23.90 -20.53 -17.21
N GLU A 100 22.92 -20.53 -16.32
CA GLU A 100 22.53 -21.74 -15.57
C GLU A 100 21.76 -22.77 -16.42
N ILE A 101 21.00 -22.30 -17.41
CA ILE A 101 20.20 -23.16 -18.31
C ILE A 101 21.01 -23.60 -19.56
N GLY A 102 22.27 -23.17 -19.69
CA GLY A 102 23.17 -23.58 -20.76
C GLY A 102 22.82 -22.99 -22.13
N LEU A 103 22.38 -21.73 -22.15
CA LEU A 103 22.13 -20.93 -23.35
C LEU A 103 23.37 -20.13 -23.77
#